data_AF-A0A832BLU0-F1
#
_entry.id   AF-A0A832BLU0-F1
#
_cell.length_a   1.000
_cell.length_b   1.000
_cell.length_c   1.000
_cell.angle_alpha   90.00
_cell.angle_beta   90.00
_cell.angle_gamma   90.00
#
_symmetry.space_group_name_H-M   'P 1'
#
loop_
_entity.id
_entity.type
_entity.pdbx_description
1 polymer ?
#
loop_
_entity_poly.entity_id
_entity_poly.type
_entity_poly.pdbx_seq_one_letter_code
_entity_poly.pdbx_strand_id
1 'polypeptide(L)'
;MNSTSEIMAKLPGKNCGLCGLKSCEEFSEIVSKNPQAIKRCIFVGESSVQPEPANAQEYAAAADTEICWKDNLGREYDFILDKFPQEPGPRETIILFNPANVEKLGLKKGDILYGRPGWISCGCPVSHVGVVVEEPDYFNGTVVWCVVGPMLARERGINIGYYNTTAYEGLVHSSKVELQIGRRYYFQPRYCMLQWRHCGLVNSLGKTKDGLRVRIEGLWIG
;
A
#
# COMPACT_ATOMS: atom_id res chain seq x y z
N MET A 1 28.98 -9.59 -15.26
CA MET A 1 27.75 -9.58 -14.44
C MET A 1 28.17 -9.27 -13.02
N ASN A 2 27.68 -8.20 -12.41
CA ASN A 2 28.01 -7.93 -11.00
C ASN A 2 27.33 -9.00 -10.13
N SER A 3 28.02 -9.45 -9.10
CA SER A 3 27.42 -10.39 -8.15
C SER A 3 26.29 -9.71 -7.38
N THR A 4 25.26 -10.45 -6.99
CA THR A 4 24.14 -9.94 -6.19
C THR A 4 24.62 -9.24 -4.92
N SER A 5 25.69 -9.75 -4.30
CA SER A 5 26.35 -9.17 -3.12
C SER A 5 26.95 -7.78 -3.38
N GLU A 6 27.58 -7.56 -4.53
CA GLU A 6 28.13 -6.23 -4.91
C GLU A 6 27.03 -5.21 -5.18
N ILE A 7 25.89 -5.65 -5.73
CA ILE A 7 24.72 -4.81 -5.93
C ILE A 7 24.09 -4.46 -4.59
N MET A 8 23.95 -5.43 -3.69
CA MET A 8 23.42 -5.23 -2.35
C MET A 8 24.20 -4.18 -1.55
N ALA A 9 25.53 -4.18 -1.64
CA ALA A 9 26.37 -3.18 -0.99
C ALA A 9 26.11 -1.73 -1.48
N LYS A 10 25.53 -1.56 -2.68
CA LYS A 10 25.18 -0.26 -3.25
C LYS A 10 23.73 0.15 -2.99
N LEU A 11 22.88 -0.77 -2.54
CA LEU A 11 21.47 -0.50 -2.23
C LEU A 11 21.33 0.04 -0.81
N PRO A 12 20.31 0.88 -0.53
CA PRO A 12 20.20 1.59 0.74
C PRO A 12 19.72 0.71 1.92
N GLY A 13 19.38 -0.57 1.69
CA GLY A 13 18.89 -1.48 2.73
C GLY A 13 17.54 -1.09 3.36
N LYS A 14 16.81 -0.14 2.76
CA LYS A 14 15.58 0.44 3.35
C LYS A 14 14.32 -0.42 3.18
N ASN A 15 14.32 -1.39 2.27
CA ASN A 15 13.15 -2.25 1.96
C ASN A 15 11.84 -1.46 1.78
N CYS A 16 11.93 -0.32 1.07
CA CYS A 16 10.85 0.67 1.03
C CYS A 16 9.73 0.41 0.01
N GLY A 17 9.86 -0.59 -0.87
CA GLY A 17 8.87 -0.88 -1.91
C GLY A 17 8.84 0.08 -3.11
N LEU A 18 9.51 1.24 -3.07
CA LEU A 18 9.38 2.29 -4.09
C LEU A 18 9.89 1.90 -5.48
N CYS A 19 10.82 0.94 -5.56
CA CYS A 19 11.25 0.37 -6.82
C CYS A 19 10.26 -0.67 -7.36
N GLY A 20 9.26 -1.09 -6.58
CA GLY A 20 8.25 -2.11 -6.92
C GLY A 20 8.51 -3.51 -6.33
N LEU A 21 9.50 -3.68 -5.45
CA LEU A 21 9.84 -4.98 -4.82
C LEU A 21 9.94 -4.84 -3.30
N LYS A 22 9.71 -5.93 -2.55
CA LYS A 22 9.54 -5.89 -1.09
C LYS A 22 10.84 -5.64 -0.36
N SER A 23 11.96 -6.12 -0.88
CA SER A 23 13.27 -5.96 -0.26
C SER A 23 14.32 -5.47 -1.25
N CYS A 24 15.37 -4.86 -0.71
CA CYS A 24 16.57 -4.55 -1.49
C CYS A 24 17.23 -5.83 -2.01
N GLU A 25 17.09 -6.95 -1.31
CA GLU A 25 17.58 -8.26 -1.73
C GLU A 25 16.87 -8.75 -3.00
N GLU A 26 15.54 -8.79 -3.01
CA GLU A 26 14.75 -9.11 -4.21
C GLU A 26 15.11 -8.18 -5.38
N PHE A 27 15.32 -6.90 -5.10
CA PHE A 27 15.72 -5.93 -6.12
C PHE A 27 17.13 -6.18 -6.67
N SER A 28 18.07 -6.61 -5.84
CA SER A 28 19.43 -6.92 -6.29
C SER A 28 19.47 -8.08 -7.27
N GLU A 29 18.59 -9.08 -7.12
CA GLU A 29 18.47 -10.20 -8.06
C GLU A 29 17.98 -9.74 -9.43
N ILE A 30 16.99 -8.83 -9.46
CA ILE A 30 16.49 -8.23 -10.70
C ILE A 30 17.56 -7.37 -11.37
N VAL A 31 18.31 -6.57 -10.61
CA VAL A 31 19.40 -5.73 -11.14
C VAL A 31 20.56 -6.58 -11.66
N SER A 32 20.85 -7.73 -11.06
CA SER A 32 21.89 -8.65 -11.55
C SER A 32 21.55 -9.16 -12.97
N LYS A 33 20.27 -9.45 -13.23
CA LYS A 33 19.77 -9.89 -14.54
C LYS A 33 19.56 -8.74 -15.53
N ASN A 34 19.18 -7.55 -15.03
CA ASN A 34 18.98 -6.34 -15.82
C ASN A 34 19.61 -5.12 -15.12
N PRO A 35 20.88 -4.78 -15.40
CA PRO A 35 21.58 -3.68 -14.74
C PRO A 35 20.91 -2.31 -14.87
N GLN A 36 20.13 -2.06 -15.94
CA GLN A 36 19.40 -0.80 -16.11
C GLN A 36 18.27 -0.62 -15.08
N ALA A 37 17.76 -1.72 -14.51
CA ALA A 37 16.71 -1.68 -13.50
C ALA A 37 17.12 -0.91 -12.25
N ILE A 38 18.43 -0.72 -11.99
CA ILE A 38 18.94 0.02 -10.82
C ILE A 38 18.39 1.45 -10.73
N LYS A 39 18.10 2.07 -11.89
CA LYS A 39 17.49 3.41 -12.01
C LYS A 39 16.08 3.50 -11.40
N ARG A 40 15.42 2.37 -11.12
CA ARG A 40 14.12 2.34 -10.43
C ARG A 40 14.24 2.76 -8.97
N CYS A 41 15.40 2.57 -8.35
CA CYS A 41 15.66 2.97 -6.97
C CYS A 41 15.97 4.46 -6.90
N ILE A 42 15.07 5.23 -6.29
CA ILE A 42 15.21 6.68 -6.14
C ILE A 42 16.37 7.11 -5.24
N PHE A 43 16.99 6.16 -4.52
CA PHE A 43 18.09 6.43 -3.59
C PHE A 43 19.47 6.17 -4.20
N VAL A 44 19.55 5.66 -5.45
CA VAL A 44 20.81 5.28 -6.11
C VAL A 44 20.87 5.94 -7.49
N GLY A 45 21.76 6.93 -7.65
CA GLY A 45 22.05 7.63 -8.91
C GLY A 45 21.23 8.91 -9.15
N GLU A 46 21.75 9.83 -9.98
CA GLU A 46 21.04 11.03 -10.43
C GLU A 46 19.79 10.61 -11.21
N SER A 47 18.63 10.75 -10.59
CA SER A 47 17.35 10.27 -11.10
C SER A 47 16.93 11.10 -12.32
N SER A 48 17.32 10.65 -13.51
CA SER A 48 16.64 11.00 -14.75
C SER A 48 16.44 9.73 -15.58
N VAL A 49 15.18 9.52 -16.00
CA VAL A 49 14.72 8.99 -17.31
C VAL A 49 13.43 8.17 -17.15
N GLN A 50 12.55 8.39 -18.12
CA GLN A 50 11.24 7.79 -18.31
C GLN A 50 11.30 6.25 -18.46
N PRO A 51 10.30 5.50 -17.97
CA PRO A 51 10.30 4.04 -18.09
C PRO A 51 9.48 3.56 -19.29
N GLU A 52 9.99 2.50 -19.93
CA GLU A 52 9.24 1.62 -20.83
C GLU A 52 8.10 0.89 -20.10
N PRO A 53 7.03 0.47 -20.81
CA PRO A 53 5.84 -0.11 -20.20
C PRO A 53 6.14 -1.50 -19.65
N ALA A 54 6.56 -1.57 -18.40
CA ALA A 54 6.59 -2.82 -17.66
C ALA A 54 5.17 -3.09 -17.17
N ASN A 55 4.56 -4.12 -17.76
CA ASN A 55 3.30 -4.73 -17.33
C ASN A 55 3.05 -4.55 -15.83
N ALA A 56 1.86 -4.08 -15.50
CA ALA A 56 1.31 -3.99 -14.15
C ALA A 56 1.05 -5.40 -13.55
N GLN A 57 2.05 -6.28 -13.62
CA GLN A 57 2.01 -7.61 -13.04
C GLN A 57 2.37 -7.50 -11.57
N GLU A 58 1.28 -7.41 -10.81
CA GLU A 58 1.02 -8.10 -9.55
C GLU A 58 2.16 -8.08 -8.54
N TYR A 59 1.91 -7.37 -7.43
CA TYR A 59 2.44 -7.77 -6.13
C TYR A 59 1.95 -9.20 -5.87
N ALA A 60 2.72 -10.19 -6.33
CA ALA A 60 2.51 -11.57 -5.97
C ALA A 60 2.71 -11.66 -4.45
N ALA A 61 1.60 -11.70 -3.71
CA ALA A 61 1.60 -12.27 -2.39
C ALA A 61 1.93 -13.75 -2.60
N ALA A 62 3.13 -14.16 -2.20
CA ALA A 62 3.40 -15.57 -2.01
C ALA A 62 2.34 -16.10 -1.04
N ALA A 63 1.45 -16.94 -1.56
CA ALA A 63 0.63 -17.81 -0.75
C ALA A 63 1.56 -18.87 -0.12
N ASP A 64 1.26 -19.26 1.12
CA ASP A 64 1.88 -20.35 1.88
C ASP A 64 3.29 -20.17 2.47
N THR A 65 3.58 -19.01 3.06
CA THR A 65 4.62 -18.92 4.10
C THR A 65 4.00 -18.94 5.51
N GLU A 66 4.67 -19.59 6.47
CA GLU A 66 4.30 -19.50 7.89
C GLU A 66 4.12 -18.03 8.29
N ILE A 67 3.00 -17.72 8.95
CA ILE A 67 2.68 -16.33 9.31
C ILE A 67 3.61 -15.88 10.43
N CYS A 68 4.54 -14.98 10.09
CA CYS A 68 5.33 -14.25 11.08
C CYS A 68 4.47 -13.16 11.72
N TRP A 69 4.02 -13.35 12.96
CA TRP A 69 3.20 -12.38 13.73
C TRP A 69 3.96 -11.14 14.22
N LYS A 70 5.06 -10.79 13.56
CA LYS A 70 5.85 -9.59 13.81
C LYS A 70 6.06 -8.85 12.50
N ASP A 71 5.93 -7.54 12.56
CA ASP A 71 6.20 -6.68 11.42
C ASP A 71 7.72 -6.52 11.18
N ASN A 72 8.11 -5.77 10.15
CA ASN A 72 9.53 -5.59 9.81
C ASN A 72 10.35 -4.85 10.90
N LEU A 73 9.71 -4.26 11.91
CA LEU A 73 10.36 -3.67 13.07
C LEU A 73 10.30 -4.58 14.32
N GLY A 74 9.82 -5.82 14.17
CA GLY A 74 9.72 -6.78 15.26
C GLY A 74 8.50 -6.61 16.17
N ARG A 75 7.53 -5.78 15.80
CA ARG A 75 6.34 -5.45 16.60
C ARG A 75 5.21 -6.43 16.31
N GLU A 76 4.51 -6.88 17.35
CA GLU A 76 3.42 -7.85 17.19
C GLU A 76 2.14 -7.25 16.59
N TYR A 77 1.36 -8.05 15.88
CA TYR A 77 0.03 -7.66 15.38
C TYR A 77 -0.96 -8.82 15.50
N ASP A 78 -2.25 -8.50 15.45
CA ASP A 78 -3.35 -9.40 15.81
C ASP A 78 -3.95 -10.14 14.61
N PHE A 79 -3.95 -9.51 13.43
CA PHE A 79 -4.46 -10.13 12.21
C PHE A 79 -3.82 -9.54 10.95
N ILE A 80 -4.01 -10.23 9.83
CA ILE A 80 -3.60 -9.76 8.51
C ILE A 80 -4.84 -9.26 7.77
N LEU A 81 -4.79 -8.03 7.26
CA LEU A 81 -5.81 -7.48 6.39
C LEU A 81 -5.42 -7.71 4.93
N ASP A 82 -6.25 -8.45 4.23
CA ASP A 82 -6.13 -8.78 2.81
C ASP A 82 -7.08 -7.94 1.96
N LYS A 83 -6.83 -7.90 0.64
CA LYS A 83 -7.73 -7.25 -0.32
C LYS A 83 -8.97 -8.10 -0.59
N PHE A 84 -9.99 -7.51 -1.21
CA PHE A 84 -11.11 -8.30 -1.73
C PHE A 84 -10.71 -9.11 -2.98
N PRO A 85 -11.40 -10.23 -3.26
CA PRO A 85 -11.24 -10.93 -4.53
C PRO A 85 -11.48 -9.98 -5.70
N GLN A 86 -10.67 -10.11 -6.76
CA GLN A 86 -10.76 -9.33 -8.00
C GLN A 86 -10.35 -7.85 -7.89
N GLU A 87 -10.06 -7.33 -6.70
CA GLU A 87 -9.52 -5.98 -6.56
C GLU A 87 -8.01 -5.94 -6.84
N PRO A 88 -7.50 -4.81 -7.38
CA PRO A 88 -6.08 -4.67 -7.69
C PRO A 88 -5.21 -4.50 -6.43
N GLY A 89 -5.80 -4.14 -5.29
CA GLY A 89 -5.08 -3.96 -4.03
C GLY A 89 -6.02 -3.67 -2.85
N PRO A 90 -5.47 -3.43 -1.64
CA PRO A 90 -6.26 -3.15 -0.46
C PRO A 90 -7.12 -1.91 -0.64
N ARG A 91 -8.36 -1.98 -0.19
CA ARG A 91 -9.30 -0.89 -0.28
C ARG A 91 -9.11 0.08 0.89
N GLU A 92 -8.97 1.35 0.55
CA GLU A 92 -8.93 2.46 1.49
C GLU A 92 -10.05 3.46 1.13
N THR A 93 -10.69 4.04 2.13
CA THR A 93 -11.46 5.27 1.97
C THR A 93 -10.59 6.44 2.42
N ILE A 94 -10.48 7.47 1.58
CA ILE A 94 -9.65 8.64 1.84
C ILE A 94 -10.49 9.92 1.77
N ILE A 95 -10.01 10.95 2.45
CA ILE A 95 -10.44 12.33 2.27
C ILE A 95 -9.21 13.18 1.99
N LEU A 96 -9.28 14.01 0.94
CA LEU A 96 -8.22 14.97 0.65
C LEU A 96 -8.17 16.02 1.77
N PHE A 97 -7.01 16.63 2.01
CA PHE A 97 -6.90 17.71 3.00
C PHE A 97 -7.85 18.88 2.73
N ASN A 98 -8.16 19.14 1.45
CA ASN A 98 -9.25 19.99 1.03
C ASN A 98 -10.27 19.14 0.24
N PRO A 99 -11.40 18.74 0.84
CA PRO A 99 -12.40 17.89 0.19
C PRO A 99 -12.95 18.47 -1.11
N ALA A 100 -13.02 19.81 -1.23
CA ALA A 100 -13.48 20.49 -2.44
C ALA A 100 -12.55 20.24 -3.65
N ASN A 101 -11.32 19.76 -3.43
CA ASN A 101 -10.42 19.42 -4.53
C ASN A 101 -10.83 18.15 -5.28
N VAL A 102 -11.70 17.30 -4.70
CA VAL A 102 -12.23 16.12 -5.42
C VAL A 102 -12.97 16.57 -6.67
N GLU A 103 -13.87 17.53 -6.54
CA GLU A 103 -14.61 18.11 -7.67
C GLU A 103 -13.72 18.99 -8.55
N LYS A 104 -12.89 19.87 -7.97
CA LYS A 104 -12.03 20.79 -8.74
C LYS A 104 -11.01 20.06 -9.62
N LEU A 105 -10.49 18.93 -9.17
CA LEU A 105 -9.58 18.09 -9.96
C LEU A 105 -10.32 17.19 -10.95
N GLY A 106 -11.66 17.16 -10.90
CA GLY A 106 -12.48 16.30 -11.76
C GLY A 106 -12.21 14.81 -11.53
N LEU A 107 -11.91 14.43 -10.28
CA LEU A 107 -11.60 13.05 -9.94
C LEU A 107 -12.80 12.16 -10.27
N LYS A 108 -12.54 10.97 -10.83
CA LYS A 108 -13.55 9.98 -11.21
C LYS A 108 -13.03 8.56 -11.04
N LYS A 109 -13.94 7.60 -11.14
CA LYS A 109 -13.56 6.18 -11.15
C LYS A 109 -12.52 5.87 -12.24
N GLY A 110 -11.50 5.10 -11.86
CA GLY A 110 -10.40 4.69 -12.75
C GLY A 110 -9.20 5.63 -12.75
N ASP A 111 -9.30 6.82 -12.15
CA ASP A 111 -8.15 7.71 -12.01
C ASP A 111 -7.08 7.10 -11.12
N ILE A 112 -5.82 7.35 -11.47
CA ILE A 112 -4.66 6.97 -10.65
C ILE A 112 -4.26 8.17 -9.83
N LEU A 113 -4.38 8.06 -8.51
CA LEU A 113 -3.99 9.11 -7.58
C LEU A 113 -2.66 8.74 -6.92
N TYR A 114 -1.87 9.75 -6.58
CA TYR A 114 -0.74 9.57 -5.68
C TYR A 114 -0.65 10.71 -4.69
N GLY A 115 -0.27 10.37 -3.47
CA GLY A 115 -0.18 11.31 -2.36
C GLY A 115 0.43 10.64 -1.15
N ARG A 116 0.53 11.39 -0.06
CA ARG A 116 1.05 10.88 1.20
C ARG A 116 -0.05 10.87 2.26
N PRO A 117 -0.29 9.73 2.93
CA PRO A 117 -1.21 9.72 4.06
C PRO A 117 -0.57 10.54 5.20
N GLY A 118 -1.12 11.72 5.43
CA GLY A 118 -0.60 12.70 6.36
C GLY A 118 -1.16 12.51 7.77
N TRP A 119 -0.44 13.08 8.75
CA TRP A 119 -0.94 13.37 10.09
C TRP A 119 -1.53 12.15 10.84
N ILE A 120 -2.62 12.37 11.59
CA ILE A 120 -3.30 11.43 12.51
C ILE A 120 -3.74 10.11 11.84
N SER A 121 -3.93 10.09 10.52
CA SER A 121 -4.51 8.94 9.83
C SER A 121 -3.56 7.72 9.72
N CYS A 122 -2.31 7.92 9.36
CA CYS A 122 -1.33 6.84 9.17
C CYS A 122 0.10 7.35 9.28
N GLY A 123 0.39 8.59 8.85
CA GLY A 123 1.75 9.16 8.96
C GLY A 123 2.82 8.39 8.16
N CYS A 124 2.43 7.59 7.17
CA CYS A 124 3.34 6.75 6.40
C CYS A 124 4.42 7.62 5.74
N PRO A 125 5.72 7.23 5.82
CA PRO A 125 6.80 8.02 5.23
C PRO A 125 6.87 7.89 3.70
N VAL A 126 6.15 6.96 3.08
CA VAL A 126 6.15 6.73 1.63
C VAL A 126 4.87 7.24 0.97
N SER A 127 4.98 7.67 -0.28
CA SER A 127 3.82 8.00 -1.09
C SER A 127 3.03 6.74 -1.41
N HIS A 128 1.71 6.82 -1.24
CA HIS A 128 0.78 5.80 -1.68
C HIS A 128 0.33 6.14 -3.09
N VAL A 129 0.07 5.11 -3.87
CA VAL A 129 -0.55 5.20 -5.20
C VAL A 129 -1.78 4.32 -5.16
N GLY A 130 -2.87 4.78 -5.74
CA GLY A 130 -4.11 4.00 -5.78
C GLY A 130 -4.95 4.33 -6.98
N VAL A 131 -5.75 3.37 -7.40
CA VAL A 131 -6.76 3.53 -8.44
C VAL A 131 -8.12 3.76 -7.78
N VAL A 132 -8.83 4.80 -8.21
CA VAL A 132 -10.20 5.06 -7.74
C VAL A 132 -11.12 3.95 -8.25
N VAL A 133 -11.82 3.26 -7.35
CA VAL A 133 -12.63 2.06 -7.70
C VAL A 133 -14.14 2.32 -7.72
N GLU A 134 -14.58 3.41 -7.11
CA GLU A 134 -15.98 3.86 -7.07
C GLU A 134 -16.05 5.32 -7.50
N GLU A 135 -17.21 5.78 -7.96
CA GLU A 135 -17.37 7.22 -8.22
C GLU A 135 -17.15 8.00 -6.92
N PRO A 136 -16.33 9.07 -6.93
CA PRO A 136 -16.12 9.87 -5.74
C PRO A 136 -17.43 10.43 -5.18
N ASP A 137 -17.51 10.49 -3.86
CA ASP A 137 -18.59 11.19 -3.18
C ASP A 137 -18.27 12.69 -3.21
N TYR A 138 -18.80 13.40 -4.20
CA TYR A 138 -18.57 14.84 -4.34
C TYR A 138 -19.21 15.67 -3.21
N PHE A 139 -20.19 15.11 -2.49
CA PHE A 139 -20.83 15.79 -1.36
C PHE A 139 -19.94 15.75 -0.11
N ASN A 140 -19.42 14.57 0.23
CA ASN A 140 -18.54 14.39 1.40
C ASN A 140 -17.04 14.58 1.07
N GLY A 141 -16.69 14.64 -0.21
CA GLY A 141 -15.31 14.70 -0.72
C GLY A 141 -14.49 13.45 -0.40
N THR A 142 -15.15 12.29 -0.22
CA THR A 142 -14.47 11.02 0.04
C THR A 142 -14.21 10.28 -1.27
N VAL A 143 -13.10 9.54 -1.29
CA VAL A 143 -12.68 8.74 -2.44
C VAL A 143 -12.39 7.33 -1.95
N VAL A 144 -12.96 6.34 -2.62
CA VAL A 144 -12.63 4.92 -2.38
C VAL A 144 -11.65 4.49 -3.46
N TRP A 145 -10.46 4.06 -3.02
CA TRP A 145 -9.40 3.63 -3.91
C TRP A 145 -8.80 2.30 -3.46
N CYS A 146 -8.20 1.58 -4.40
CA CYS A 146 -7.36 0.41 -4.08
C CYS A 146 -5.90 0.83 -4.20
N VAL A 147 -5.11 0.59 -3.15
CA VAL A 147 -3.68 0.89 -3.15
C VAL A 147 -2.96 -0.04 -4.13
N VAL A 148 -2.23 0.53 -5.08
CA VAL A 148 -1.46 -0.16 -6.12
C VAL A 148 0.01 0.29 -6.08
N GLY A 149 0.81 -0.26 -6.98
CA GLY A 149 2.25 -0.01 -6.98
C GLY A 149 2.64 1.39 -7.42
N PRO A 150 3.79 1.90 -6.92
CA PRO A 150 4.25 3.25 -7.20
C PRO A 150 4.59 3.47 -8.68
N MET A 151 4.82 2.40 -9.43
CA MET A 151 5.09 2.45 -10.86
C MET A 151 3.89 3.02 -11.65
N LEU A 152 2.66 2.75 -11.22
CA LEU A 152 1.45 3.18 -11.93
C LEU A 152 1.28 4.71 -11.96
N ALA A 153 1.76 5.39 -10.91
CA ALA A 153 1.70 6.86 -10.85
C ALA A 153 2.72 7.54 -11.77
N ARG A 154 3.81 6.85 -12.17
CA ARG A 154 4.85 7.45 -13.01
C ARG A 154 4.37 7.78 -14.43
N GLU A 155 3.32 7.10 -14.89
CA GLU A 155 2.76 7.28 -16.23
C GLU A 155 1.64 8.33 -16.28
N ARG A 156 0.71 8.28 -15.31
CA ARG A 156 -0.56 9.04 -15.36
C ARG A 156 -1.12 9.45 -13.99
N GLY A 157 -0.26 9.55 -12.98
CA GLY A 157 -0.69 9.86 -11.61
C GLY A 157 -1.17 11.31 -11.45
N ILE A 158 -2.30 11.51 -10.76
CA ILE A 158 -2.77 12.81 -10.29
C ILE A 158 -2.27 13.02 -8.87
N ASN A 159 -1.53 14.10 -8.64
CA ASN A 159 -1.03 14.44 -7.31
C ASN A 159 -2.14 15.02 -6.44
N ILE A 160 -2.44 14.35 -5.33
CA ILE A 160 -3.42 14.83 -4.34
C ILE A 160 -2.77 15.42 -3.08
N GLY A 161 -1.44 15.50 -3.04
CA GLY A 161 -0.69 16.03 -1.91
C GLY A 161 -0.83 15.16 -0.66
N TYR A 162 -1.19 15.79 0.46
CA TYR A 162 -1.53 15.07 1.69
C TYR A 162 -3.02 14.74 1.72
N TYR A 163 -3.33 13.55 2.24
CA TYR A 163 -4.70 13.10 2.46
C TYR A 163 -4.80 12.36 3.80
N ASN A 164 -6.02 12.14 4.28
CA ASN A 164 -6.30 11.29 5.43
C ASN A 164 -7.03 10.03 4.97
N THR A 165 -6.49 8.86 5.26
CA THR A 165 -7.23 7.59 5.20
C THR A 165 -8.22 7.55 6.35
N THR A 166 -9.50 7.40 6.05
CA THR A 166 -10.60 7.33 7.02
C THR A 166 -10.97 5.90 7.36
N ALA A 167 -10.81 4.99 6.40
CA ALA A 167 -11.11 3.57 6.60
C ALA A 167 -10.22 2.66 5.76
N TYR A 168 -9.97 1.47 6.29
CA TYR A 168 -9.52 0.30 5.54
C TYR A 168 -10.67 -0.70 5.46
N GLU A 169 -10.80 -1.36 4.31
CA GLU A 169 -11.72 -2.47 4.13
C GLU A 169 -11.02 -3.63 3.44
N GLY A 170 -11.37 -4.85 3.87
CA GLY A 170 -10.76 -6.04 3.31
C GLY A 170 -11.25 -7.32 3.98
N LEU A 171 -10.48 -8.38 3.75
CA LEU A 171 -10.74 -9.71 4.30
C LEU A 171 -9.69 -10.09 5.33
N VAL A 172 -10.14 -10.78 6.38
CA VAL A 172 -9.28 -11.43 7.37
C VAL A 172 -9.44 -12.93 7.21
N HIS A 173 -8.35 -13.58 6.81
CA HIS A 173 -8.26 -15.05 6.73
C HIS A 173 -7.52 -15.64 7.94
N SER A 174 -6.68 -14.83 8.61
CA SER A 174 -5.84 -15.27 9.71
C SER A 174 -5.80 -14.22 10.81
N SER A 175 -6.08 -14.65 12.04
CA SER A 175 -5.99 -13.80 13.24
C SER A 175 -5.54 -14.62 14.45
N LYS A 176 -4.76 -13.99 15.34
CA LYS A 176 -4.37 -14.52 16.66
C LYS A 176 -5.52 -14.47 17.67
N VAL A 177 -6.52 -13.63 17.42
CA VAL A 177 -7.57 -13.29 18.38
C VAL A 177 -8.94 -13.28 17.71
N GLU A 178 -10.00 -13.40 18.50
CA GLU A 178 -11.34 -13.17 17.99
C GLU A 178 -11.58 -11.66 17.80
N LEU A 179 -12.00 -11.27 16.59
CA LEU A 179 -12.30 -9.88 16.27
C LEU A 179 -13.68 -9.49 16.77
N GLN A 180 -13.78 -8.31 17.37
CA GLN A 180 -15.01 -7.76 17.93
C GLN A 180 -15.22 -6.32 17.45
N ILE A 181 -16.47 -5.99 17.12
CA ILE A 181 -16.86 -4.61 16.77
C ILE A 181 -16.65 -3.69 17.97
N GLY A 182 -16.14 -2.49 17.74
CA GLY A 182 -15.87 -1.48 18.78
C GLY A 182 -14.55 -1.70 19.53
N ARG A 183 -13.75 -2.72 19.17
CA ARG A 183 -12.40 -2.92 19.70
C ARG A 183 -11.32 -2.43 18.74
N ARG A 184 -10.21 -1.99 19.33
CA ARG A 184 -9.02 -1.54 18.61
C ARG A 184 -7.98 -2.66 18.57
N TYR A 185 -7.40 -2.86 17.39
CA TYR A 185 -6.43 -3.92 17.12
C TYR A 185 -5.22 -3.38 16.38
N TYR A 186 -4.12 -4.11 16.46
CA TYR A 186 -3.00 -3.97 15.55
C TYR A 186 -3.15 -4.98 14.41
N PHE A 187 -2.98 -4.55 13.17
CA PHE A 187 -3.13 -5.40 12.01
C PHE A 187 -2.04 -5.13 10.98
N GLN A 188 -1.65 -6.14 10.22
CA GLN A 188 -0.71 -6.00 9.12
C GLN A 188 -1.49 -5.98 7.81
N PRO A 189 -1.53 -4.85 7.06
CA PRO A 189 -2.00 -4.90 5.68
C PRO A 189 -1.02 -5.76 4.86
N ARG A 190 -1.53 -6.79 4.18
CA ARG A 190 -0.70 -7.75 3.43
C ARG A 190 0.16 -7.06 2.35
N TYR A 191 -0.35 -5.99 1.76
CA TYR A 191 0.29 -5.28 0.66
C TYR A 191 0.94 -3.95 1.10
N CYS A 192 1.13 -3.73 2.40
CA CYS A 192 1.86 -2.56 2.88
C CYS A 192 3.32 -2.63 2.38
N MET A 193 3.78 -1.64 1.63
CA MET A 193 5.16 -1.61 1.11
C MET A 193 6.22 -1.65 2.20
N LEU A 194 5.95 -1.07 3.37
CA LEU A 194 6.89 -1.05 4.50
C LEU A 194 6.79 -2.30 5.40
N GLN A 195 5.78 -3.14 5.18
CA GLN A 195 5.51 -4.31 6.03
C GLN A 195 5.43 -3.90 7.52
N TRP A 196 4.75 -2.79 7.78
CA TRP A 196 4.53 -2.25 9.12
C TRP A 196 3.10 -2.52 9.58
N ARG A 197 2.93 -2.84 10.86
CA ARG A 197 1.60 -2.94 11.45
C ARG A 197 0.92 -1.56 11.50
N HIS A 198 -0.38 -1.59 11.38
CA HIS A 198 -1.30 -0.47 11.52
C HIS A 198 -2.17 -0.73 12.76
N CYS A 199 -2.81 0.31 13.27
CA CYS A 199 -3.76 0.21 14.36
C CYS A 199 -5.09 0.83 13.95
N GLY A 200 -6.21 0.25 14.37
CA GLY A 200 -7.52 0.76 14.03
C GLY A 200 -8.64 0.15 14.85
N LEU A 201 -9.77 0.84 14.91
CA LEU A 201 -11.02 0.40 15.50
C LEU A 201 -11.79 -0.43 14.48
N VAL A 202 -12.17 -1.66 14.83
CA VAL A 202 -13.07 -2.47 14.00
C VAL A 202 -14.49 -1.90 14.09
N ASN A 203 -14.98 -1.33 12.99
CA ASN A 203 -16.29 -0.69 12.93
C ASN A 203 -17.39 -1.66 12.46
N SER A 204 -17.04 -2.63 11.59
CA SER A 204 -17.98 -3.66 11.16
C SER A 204 -17.29 -4.99 10.86
N LEU A 205 -18.03 -6.08 11.07
CA LEU A 205 -17.64 -7.45 10.74
C LEU A 205 -18.75 -8.13 9.94
N GLY A 206 -18.39 -8.93 8.93
CA GLY A 206 -19.34 -9.73 8.17
C GLY A 206 -18.69 -11.01 7.63
N LYS A 207 -19.31 -12.16 7.88
CA LYS A 207 -18.82 -13.43 7.32
C LYS A 207 -19.19 -13.50 5.83
N THR A 208 -18.22 -13.80 4.99
CA THR A 208 -18.43 -14.10 3.58
C THR A 208 -17.88 -15.49 3.26
N LYS A 209 -18.12 -15.98 2.03
CA LYS A 209 -17.53 -17.22 1.55
C LYS A 209 -16.00 -17.16 1.45
N ASP A 210 -15.46 -15.96 1.26
CA ASP A 210 -14.04 -15.74 1.00
C ASP A 210 -13.26 -15.44 2.29
N GLY A 211 -13.92 -14.95 3.35
CA GLY A 211 -13.29 -14.70 4.65
C GLY A 211 -14.14 -13.83 5.56
N LEU A 212 -13.54 -13.34 6.65
CA LEU A 212 -14.20 -12.34 7.50
C LEU A 212 -13.98 -10.95 6.89
N ARG A 213 -15.03 -10.35 6.33
CA ARG A 213 -15.00 -8.95 5.89
C ARG A 213 -14.93 -8.04 7.12
N VAL A 214 -13.99 -7.10 7.10
CA VAL A 214 -13.76 -6.14 8.17
C VAL A 214 -13.71 -4.73 7.60
N ARG A 215 -14.30 -3.77 8.31
CA ARG A 215 -14.06 -2.34 8.12
C ARG A 215 -13.39 -1.78 9.36
N ILE A 216 -12.29 -1.05 9.16
CA ILE A 216 -11.44 -0.53 10.22
C ILE A 216 -11.34 0.98 10.05
N GLU A 217 -11.56 1.74 11.12
CA GLU A 217 -11.53 3.20 11.14
C GLU A 217 -10.66 3.73 12.29
N GLY A 218 -10.45 5.06 12.34
CA GLY A 218 -9.63 5.70 13.37
C GLY A 218 -8.20 5.17 13.36
N LEU A 219 -7.59 5.19 12.17
CA LEU A 219 -6.33 4.52 11.85
C LEU A 219 -5.12 5.30 12.39
N TRP A 220 -4.02 4.61 12.68
CA TRP A 220 -2.67 5.17 12.76
C TRP A 220 -1.61 4.07 12.56
N ILE A 221 -0.36 4.43 12.22
CA ILE A 221 0.77 3.50 12.21
C ILE A 221 1.44 3.53 13.58
N GLY A 222 1.58 2.37 14.25
CA GLY A 222 2.16 2.25 15.59
C GLY A 222 2.36 0.81 16.00
#